data_AF-A0A348NRS5-F1
#
_entry.id   AF-A0A348NRS5-F1
#
_cell.length_a   1.000
_cell.length_b   1.000
_cell.length_c   1.000
_cell.angle_alpha   90.00
_cell.angle_beta   90.00
_cell.angle_gamma   90.00
#
_symmetry.space_group_name_H-M   'P 1'
#
loop_
_entity.id
_entity.type
_entity.pdbx_description
1 polymer ?
#
loop_
_entity_poly.entity_id
_entity_poly.type
_entity_poly.pdbx_seq_one_letter_code
_entity_poly.pdbx_strand_id
1 'polypeptide(L)'
;MTDRTIISVAGDPGYDIAVGPGSLDRLGEALSPGVRKVLVVHPPTLGARAGELRTRLMDEGRREVLLAEIPDAEQGKRVEVAAFCWQIMGQADFTRTDAVVGFGGGAVTDLAGFVAATWLRGVELVQVPTTVLGMVDAAVGGKTGINTAEGKNLVGAFWAPRAVICDLDLLHTLPKNEAVAGFAEVVKAGFIWHPQILDAIEADPEAATDV
;
A
#
# COMPACT_ATOMS: atom_id res chain seq x y z
N MET A 1 -23.40 2.45 -6.63
CA MET A 1 -22.74 3.73 -6.97
C MET A 1 -21.30 3.41 -7.28
N THR A 2 -20.86 3.71 -8.49
CA THR A 2 -19.59 3.29 -9.12
C THR A 2 -18.56 4.43 -9.19
N ASP A 3 -18.76 5.49 -8.43
CA ASP A 3 -17.92 6.68 -8.56
C ASP A 3 -16.59 6.47 -7.84
N ARG A 4 -15.56 6.30 -8.65
CA ARG A 4 -14.16 6.33 -8.24
C ARG A 4 -13.74 7.80 -8.06
N THR A 5 -13.10 8.10 -6.95
CA THR A 5 -12.58 9.44 -6.63
C THR A 5 -11.07 9.46 -6.76
N ILE A 6 -10.52 10.52 -7.37
CA ILE A 6 -9.08 10.76 -7.43
C ILE A 6 -8.73 11.91 -6.51
N ILE A 7 -7.81 11.67 -5.58
CA ILE A 7 -7.27 12.67 -4.65
C ILE A 7 -5.82 12.91 -5.01
N SER A 8 -5.47 14.14 -5.40
CA SER A 8 -4.08 14.51 -5.70
C SER A 8 -3.36 14.99 -4.45
N VAL A 9 -2.23 14.36 -4.12
CA VAL A 9 -1.35 14.73 -3.01
C VAL A 9 -0.22 15.60 -3.55
N ALA A 10 -0.15 16.83 -3.05
CA ALA A 10 0.93 17.75 -3.40
C ALA A 10 2.28 17.29 -2.80
N GLY A 11 3.37 17.52 -3.54
CA GLY A 11 4.72 17.13 -3.15
C GLY A 11 5.70 17.23 -4.32
N ASP A 12 6.95 16.85 -4.09
CA ASP A 12 7.96 16.69 -5.15
C ASP A 12 8.63 15.31 -5.07
N PRO A 13 8.22 14.34 -5.90
CA PRO A 13 7.05 14.40 -6.79
C PRO A 13 5.73 14.29 -6.00
N GLY A 14 4.66 14.91 -6.52
CA GLY A 14 3.29 14.64 -6.09
C GLY A 14 2.76 13.34 -6.69
N TYR A 15 1.63 12.84 -6.19
CA TYR A 15 1.01 11.60 -6.66
C TYR A 15 -0.50 11.58 -6.46
N ASP A 16 -1.19 10.69 -7.18
CA ASP A 16 -2.63 10.50 -7.06
C ASP A 16 -2.97 9.28 -6.21
N ILE A 17 -4.08 9.41 -5.46
CA ILE A 17 -4.75 8.34 -4.74
C ILE A 17 -6.07 8.06 -5.46
N ALA A 18 -6.23 6.85 -5.99
CA ALA A 18 -7.49 6.39 -6.56
C ALA A 18 -8.29 5.64 -5.49
N VAL A 19 -9.50 6.09 -5.19
CA VAL A 19 -10.38 5.52 -4.18
C VAL A 19 -11.68 5.06 -4.81
N GLY A 20 -12.09 3.82 -4.55
CA GLY A 20 -13.41 3.32 -4.95
C GLY A 20 -13.41 1.83 -5.30
N PRO A 21 -14.59 1.23 -5.51
CA PRO A 21 -14.71 -0.18 -5.90
C PRO A 21 -14.05 -0.50 -7.24
N GLY A 22 -13.40 -1.65 -7.32
CA GLY A 22 -12.66 -2.14 -8.48
C GLY A 22 -11.46 -1.26 -8.88
N SER A 23 -10.96 -0.38 -7.99
CA SER A 23 -9.85 0.51 -8.33
C SER A 23 -8.56 -0.24 -8.68
N LEU A 24 -8.42 -1.51 -8.29
CA LEU A 24 -7.31 -2.39 -8.68
C LEU A 24 -7.11 -2.48 -10.20
N ASP A 25 -8.15 -2.27 -11.01
CA ASP A 25 -8.05 -2.27 -12.47
C ASP A 25 -7.02 -1.24 -12.99
N ARG A 26 -6.79 -0.16 -12.23
CA ARG A 26 -5.85 0.90 -12.60
C ARG A 26 -4.40 0.58 -12.27
N LEU A 27 -4.13 -0.48 -11.51
CA LEU A 27 -2.78 -0.75 -11.03
C LEU A 27 -1.78 -0.94 -12.18
N GLY A 28 -2.20 -1.60 -13.27
CA GLY A 28 -1.37 -1.79 -14.45
C GLY A 28 -1.01 -0.49 -15.17
N GLU A 29 -1.91 0.50 -15.16
CA GLU A 29 -1.73 1.83 -15.74
C GLU A 29 -0.94 2.77 -14.83
N ALA A 30 -1.01 2.53 -13.51
CA ALA A 30 -0.25 3.29 -12.53
C ALA A 30 1.27 3.07 -12.67
N LEU A 31 1.68 1.90 -13.17
CA LEU A 31 3.08 1.59 -13.44
C LEU A 31 3.60 2.31 -14.70
N SER A 32 4.83 2.81 -14.67
CA SER A 32 5.45 3.42 -15.84
C SER A 32 5.51 2.42 -17.03
N PRO A 33 5.33 2.87 -18.28
CA PRO A 33 5.38 1.99 -19.47
C PRO A 33 6.72 1.23 -19.65
N GLY A 34 7.80 1.73 -19.03
CA GLY A 34 9.12 1.13 -19.04
C GLY A 34 9.33 0.00 -18.03
N VAL A 35 8.43 -0.18 -17.06
CA VAL A 35 8.52 -1.24 -16.05
C VAL A 35 8.48 -2.61 -16.74
N ARG A 36 9.43 -3.48 -16.40
CA ARG A 36 9.51 -4.85 -16.91
C ARG A 36 9.41 -5.88 -15.81
N LYS A 37 9.90 -5.56 -14.61
CA LYS A 37 9.78 -6.43 -13.43
C LYS A 37 9.03 -5.72 -12.32
N VAL A 38 8.18 -6.47 -11.64
CA VAL A 38 7.40 -5.98 -10.50
C VAL A 38 7.56 -6.95 -9.35
N LEU A 39 7.99 -6.45 -8.19
CA LEU A 39 7.92 -7.20 -6.94
C LEU A 39 6.64 -6.81 -6.20
N VAL A 40 5.71 -7.76 -6.04
CA VAL A 40 4.52 -7.58 -5.20
C VAL A 40 4.83 -8.11 -3.81
N VAL A 41 4.89 -7.21 -2.83
CA VAL A 41 5.11 -7.55 -1.41
C VAL A 41 3.75 -7.70 -0.72
N HIS A 42 3.48 -8.84 -0.11
CA HIS A 42 2.17 -9.13 0.49
C HIS A 42 2.27 -10.07 1.72
N PRO A 43 1.28 -10.07 2.62
CA PRO A 43 1.19 -11.06 3.70
C PRO A 43 0.52 -12.37 3.23
N PRO A 44 0.67 -13.50 3.95
CA PRO A 44 0.03 -14.77 3.63
C PRO A 44 -1.50 -14.69 3.55
N THR A 45 -2.12 -13.83 4.38
CA THR A 45 -3.57 -13.57 4.39
C THR A 45 -4.10 -13.08 3.05
N LEU A 46 -3.25 -12.48 2.21
CA LEU A 46 -3.57 -12.00 0.87
C LEU A 46 -3.02 -12.88 -0.26
N GLY A 47 -2.45 -14.06 0.03
CA GLY A 47 -1.75 -14.88 -0.97
C GLY A 47 -2.58 -15.21 -2.22
N ALA A 48 -3.86 -15.58 -2.05
CA ALA A 48 -4.76 -15.83 -3.18
C ALA A 48 -4.97 -14.58 -4.05
N ARG A 49 -5.23 -13.43 -3.41
CA ARG A 49 -5.41 -12.13 -4.09
C ARG A 49 -4.11 -11.63 -4.74
N ALA A 50 -2.96 -11.87 -4.12
CA ALA A 50 -1.66 -11.56 -4.70
C ALA A 50 -1.40 -12.40 -5.96
N GLY A 51 -1.84 -13.66 -5.98
CA GLY A 51 -1.81 -14.50 -7.18
C GLY A 51 -2.68 -13.95 -8.32
N GLU A 52 -3.90 -13.50 -8.01
CA GLU A 52 -4.77 -12.82 -8.98
C GLU A 52 -4.12 -11.52 -9.50
N LEU A 53 -3.55 -10.73 -8.59
CA LEU A 53 -2.88 -9.47 -8.92
C LEU A 53 -1.68 -9.69 -9.83
N ARG A 54 -0.87 -10.72 -9.55
CA ARG A 54 0.25 -11.14 -10.41
C ARG A 54 -0.20 -11.36 -11.84
N THR A 55 -1.24 -12.17 -12.03
CA THR A 55 -1.76 -12.49 -13.37
C THR A 55 -2.23 -11.24 -14.11
N ARG A 56 -2.90 -10.31 -13.42
CA ARG A 56 -3.32 -9.03 -14.02
C ARG A 56 -2.13 -8.16 -14.43
N LEU A 57 -1.09 -8.12 -13.59
CA LEU A 57 0.08 -7.27 -13.80
C LEU A 57 1.04 -7.78 -14.88
N MET A 58 1.02 -9.08 -15.19
CA MET A 58 1.88 -9.66 -16.24
C MET A 58 1.65 -9.04 -17.62
N ASP A 59 0.52 -8.37 -17.85
CA ASP A 59 0.28 -7.49 -18.99
C ASP A 59 0.57 -8.18 -20.33
N GLU A 60 -0.13 -9.30 -20.56
CA GLU A 60 0.05 -10.19 -21.72
C GLU A 60 1.49 -10.72 -21.86
N GLY A 61 2.22 -10.83 -20.75
CA GLY A 61 3.61 -11.32 -20.71
C GLY A 61 4.66 -10.22 -20.91
N ARG A 62 4.25 -8.94 -20.99
CA ARG A 62 5.19 -7.80 -21.07
C ARG A 62 5.93 -7.54 -19.76
N ARG A 63 5.39 -8.02 -18.64
CA ARG A 63 6.01 -7.87 -17.31
C ARG A 63 6.24 -9.23 -16.66
N GLU A 64 7.40 -9.37 -16.03
CA GLU A 64 7.68 -10.42 -15.06
C GLU A 64 7.23 -9.94 -13.66
N VAL A 65 6.37 -10.71 -13.00
CA VAL A 65 5.81 -10.31 -11.71
C VAL A 65 6.12 -11.38 -10.67
N LEU A 66 6.90 -10.99 -9.67
CA LEU A 66 7.35 -11.84 -8.57
C LEU A 66 6.55 -11.51 -7.31
N LEU A 67 6.29 -12.54 -6.50
CA LEU A 67 5.61 -12.40 -5.22
C LEU A 67 6.62 -12.56 -4.09
N ALA A 68 6.65 -11.59 -3.18
CA ALA A 68 7.34 -11.69 -1.90
C ALA A 68 6.27 -11.81 -0.80
N GLU A 69 5.99 -13.04 -0.39
CA GLU A 69 5.18 -13.29 0.79
C GLU A 69 6.02 -13.02 2.05
N ILE A 70 5.56 -12.09 2.89
CA ILE A 70 6.26 -11.63 4.10
C ILE A 70 5.44 -11.88 5.36
N PRO A 71 6.03 -11.96 6.56
CA PRO A 71 5.27 -12.09 7.80
C PRO A 71 4.22 -10.98 7.95
N ASP A 72 3.06 -11.32 8.52
CA ASP A 72 1.95 -10.39 8.64
C ASP A 72 2.20 -9.31 9.71
N ALA A 73 1.53 -8.17 9.55
CA ALA A 73 1.56 -7.03 10.46
C ALA A 73 2.99 -6.59 10.84
N GLU A 74 3.20 -6.24 12.11
CA GLU A 74 4.46 -5.69 12.62
C GLU A 74 5.65 -6.66 12.53
N GLN A 75 5.40 -7.97 12.38
CA GLN A 75 6.48 -8.94 12.21
C GLN A 75 7.18 -8.80 10.86
N GLY A 76 6.47 -8.30 9.85
CA GLY A 76 7.02 -7.99 8.53
C GLY A 76 7.97 -6.79 8.53
N LYS A 77 7.89 -5.91 9.54
CA LYS A 77 8.68 -4.66 9.60
C LYS A 77 10.06 -4.88 10.21
N ARG A 78 10.87 -5.76 9.61
CA ARG A 78 12.22 -6.04 10.07
C ARG A 78 13.23 -5.98 8.95
N VAL A 79 14.49 -5.68 9.30
CA VAL A 79 15.59 -5.62 8.31
C VAL A 79 15.79 -6.95 7.59
N GLU A 80 15.57 -8.09 8.26
CA GLU A 80 15.72 -9.40 7.63
C GLU A 80 14.66 -9.65 6.55
N VAL A 81 13.45 -9.10 6.72
CA VAL A 81 12.37 -9.21 5.74
C VAL A 81 12.63 -8.26 4.55
N ALA A 82 13.15 -7.05 4.82
CA ALA A 82 13.63 -6.18 3.75
C ALA A 82 14.77 -6.84 2.95
N ALA A 83 15.72 -7.48 3.64
CA ALA A 83 16.81 -8.22 3.02
C ALA A 83 16.34 -9.39 2.16
N PHE A 84 15.30 -10.11 2.60
CA PHE A 84 14.63 -11.12 1.78
C PHE A 84 14.06 -10.53 0.49
N CYS A 85 13.37 -9.38 0.56
CA CYS A 85 12.85 -8.71 -0.63
C CYS A 85 13.98 -8.29 -1.58
N TRP A 86 15.06 -7.69 -1.05
CA TRP A 86 16.24 -7.33 -1.84
C TRP A 86 16.93 -8.54 -2.47
N GLN A 87 16.94 -9.69 -1.79
CA GLN A 87 17.48 -10.93 -2.33
C GLN A 87 16.68 -11.38 -3.57
N ILE A 88 15.35 -11.35 -3.52
CA ILE A 88 14.50 -11.68 -4.68
C ILE A 88 14.82 -10.73 -5.83
N MET A 89 14.85 -9.42 -5.56
CA MET A 89 15.13 -8.40 -6.58
C MET A 89 16.52 -8.58 -7.20
N GLY A 90 17.52 -8.93 -6.41
CA GLY A 90 18.88 -9.19 -6.88
C GLY A 90 18.99 -10.46 -7.72
N GLN A 91 18.35 -11.55 -7.31
CA GLN A 91 18.35 -12.82 -8.04
C GLN A 91 17.58 -12.74 -9.37
N ALA A 92 16.57 -11.88 -9.43
CA ALA A 92 15.78 -11.63 -10.62
C ALA A 92 16.31 -10.46 -11.45
N ASP A 93 17.52 -9.94 -11.19
CA ASP A 93 18.14 -8.83 -11.94
C ASP A 93 17.24 -7.59 -12.09
N PHE A 94 16.64 -7.10 -11.00
CA PHE A 94 15.88 -5.85 -11.00
C PHE A 94 16.79 -4.66 -11.29
N THR A 95 16.27 -3.74 -12.10
CA THR A 95 16.95 -2.51 -12.52
C THR A 95 16.24 -1.28 -11.95
N ARG A 96 16.80 -0.08 -12.20
CA ARG A 96 16.20 1.18 -11.73
C ARG A 96 14.86 1.53 -12.38
N THR A 97 14.51 0.86 -13.48
CA THR A 97 13.24 1.09 -14.20
C THR A 97 12.15 0.12 -13.78
N ASP A 98 12.45 -0.81 -12.88
CA ASP A 98 11.49 -1.79 -12.35
C ASP A 98 10.77 -1.22 -11.12
N ALA A 99 9.77 -1.95 -10.62
CA ALA A 99 8.86 -1.42 -9.59
C ALA A 99 8.64 -2.38 -8.42
N VAL A 100 8.24 -1.80 -7.30
CA VAL A 100 7.71 -2.51 -6.13
C VAL A 100 6.25 -2.12 -5.94
N VAL A 101 5.41 -3.11 -5.65
CA VAL A 101 4.01 -2.93 -5.27
C VAL A 101 3.83 -3.40 -3.83
N GLY A 102 3.46 -2.50 -2.92
CA GLY A 102 3.06 -2.89 -1.56
C GLY A 102 1.58 -3.24 -1.53
N PHE A 103 1.25 -4.50 -1.30
CA PHE A 103 -0.13 -5.00 -1.29
C PHE A 103 -0.47 -5.57 0.09
N GLY A 104 -1.05 -4.74 0.95
CA GLY A 104 -1.40 -5.12 2.32
C GLY A 104 -1.76 -3.93 3.20
N GLY A 105 -1.80 -4.12 4.52
CA GLY A 105 -1.98 -3.02 5.48
C GLY A 105 -0.74 -2.14 5.65
N GLY A 106 -0.81 -1.16 6.56
CA GLY A 106 0.24 -0.15 6.78
C GLY A 106 1.64 -0.72 7.01
N ALA A 107 1.75 -1.86 7.69
CA ALA A 107 3.05 -2.51 7.91
C ALA A 107 3.71 -3.04 6.63
N VAL A 108 2.90 -3.61 5.73
CA VAL A 108 3.34 -4.14 4.44
C VAL A 108 3.73 -2.98 3.52
N THR A 109 2.92 -1.93 3.48
CA THR A 109 3.19 -0.75 2.65
C THR A 109 4.44 -0.01 3.13
N ASP A 110 4.68 0.10 4.44
CA ASP A 110 5.90 0.69 4.99
C ASP A 110 7.16 -0.09 4.60
N LEU A 111 7.12 -1.42 4.73
CA LEU A 111 8.24 -2.27 4.33
C LEU A 111 8.48 -2.18 2.82
N ALA A 112 7.43 -2.34 2.01
CA ALA A 112 7.53 -2.28 0.56
C ALA A 112 8.09 -0.94 0.09
N GLY A 113 7.64 0.15 0.72
CA GLY A 113 8.15 1.48 0.44
C GLY A 113 9.62 1.64 0.82
N PHE A 114 10.05 1.08 1.96
CA PHE A 114 11.45 1.11 2.37
C PHE A 114 12.32 0.26 1.43
N VAL A 115 11.84 -0.90 1.00
CA VAL A 115 12.50 -1.75 -0.01
C VAL A 115 12.66 -0.98 -1.32
N ALA A 116 11.62 -0.31 -1.80
CA ALA A 116 11.65 0.50 -3.02
C ALA A 116 12.62 1.69 -2.92
N ALA A 117 12.61 2.39 -1.79
CA ALA A 117 13.46 3.54 -1.54
C ALA A 117 14.96 3.19 -1.52
N THR A 118 15.29 1.97 -1.08
CA THR A 118 16.67 1.56 -0.82
C THR A 118 17.26 0.71 -1.94
N TRP A 119 16.44 -0.01 -2.71
CA TRP A 119 16.93 -0.78 -3.85
C TRP A 119 17.48 0.14 -4.94
N LEU A 120 18.75 -0.04 -5.32
CA LEU A 120 19.45 0.78 -6.31
C LEU A 120 19.38 2.31 -6.08
N ARG A 121 19.14 2.72 -4.82
CA ARG A 121 18.87 4.11 -4.36
C ARG A 121 17.53 4.70 -4.83
N GLY A 122 16.55 3.85 -5.07
CA GLY A 122 15.20 4.25 -5.43
C GLY A 122 14.73 3.57 -6.70
N VAL A 123 13.60 2.88 -6.59
CA VAL A 123 12.81 2.37 -7.70
C VAL A 123 11.35 2.80 -7.56
N GLU A 124 10.59 2.64 -8.63
CA GLU A 124 9.18 3.00 -8.65
C GLU A 124 8.40 2.22 -7.59
N LEU A 125 7.48 2.90 -6.91
CA LEU A 125 6.62 2.34 -5.87
C LEU A 125 5.17 2.62 -6.21
N VAL A 126 4.31 1.61 -6.13
CA VAL A 126 2.85 1.79 -6.10
C VAL A 126 2.31 1.12 -4.85
N GLN A 127 1.47 1.82 -4.10
CA GLN A 127 0.88 1.27 -2.87
C GLN A 127 -0.56 0.86 -3.11
N VAL A 128 -0.93 -0.28 -2.55
CA VAL A 128 -2.28 -0.84 -2.60
C VAL A 128 -2.67 -1.21 -1.16
N PRO A 129 -3.03 -0.21 -0.33
CA PRO A 129 -3.43 -0.45 1.04
C PRO A 129 -4.73 -1.27 1.10
N THR A 130 -4.76 -2.29 1.94
CA THR A 130 -5.91 -3.22 2.06
C THR A 130 -6.61 -3.13 3.41
N THR A 131 -6.29 -2.13 4.21
CA THR A 131 -6.94 -1.85 5.50
C THR A 131 -7.38 -0.40 5.54
N VAL A 132 -8.45 -0.10 6.30
CA VAL A 132 -8.92 1.28 6.50
C VAL A 132 -7.77 2.16 6.99
N LEU A 133 -7.03 1.69 8.00
CA LEU A 133 -5.86 2.40 8.54
C LEU A 133 -4.80 2.71 7.46
N GLY A 134 -4.50 1.75 6.59
CA GLY A 134 -3.56 1.94 5.50
C GLY A 134 -4.05 2.97 4.47
N MET A 135 -5.35 2.98 4.18
CA MET A 135 -5.95 3.91 3.22
C MET A 135 -6.00 5.35 3.73
N VAL A 136 -6.18 5.56 5.03
CA VAL A 136 -6.42 6.90 5.60
C VAL A 136 -5.18 7.54 6.25
N ASP A 137 -4.15 6.76 6.56
CA ASP A 137 -2.91 7.25 7.18
C ASP A 137 -1.69 6.95 6.29
N ALA A 138 -1.41 5.68 6.01
CA ALA A 138 -0.21 5.29 5.26
C ALA A 138 -0.21 5.70 3.78
N ALA A 139 -1.38 6.01 3.20
CA ALA A 139 -1.51 6.49 1.83
C ALA A 139 -0.91 7.90 1.61
N VAL A 140 -0.70 8.67 2.68
CA VAL A 140 -0.26 10.08 2.59
C VAL A 140 1.07 10.30 3.33
N GLY A 141 2.01 10.98 2.68
CA GLY A 141 3.22 11.52 3.31
C GLY A 141 4.52 10.77 3.03
N GLY A 142 4.47 9.64 2.32
CA GLY A 142 5.66 8.93 1.81
C GLY A 142 6.62 8.41 2.89
N LYS A 143 6.18 8.35 4.15
CA LYS A 143 6.98 7.75 5.22
C LYS A 143 7.01 6.25 5.02
N THR A 144 8.20 5.67 5.08
CA THR A 144 8.41 4.24 4.93
C THR A 144 9.49 3.81 5.91
N GLY A 145 9.45 2.58 6.40
CA GLY A 145 10.47 2.15 7.35
C GLY A 145 10.26 0.78 7.97
N ILE A 146 11.23 0.41 8.79
CA ILE A 146 11.30 -0.86 9.50
C ILE A 146 11.54 -0.61 10.99
N ASN A 147 11.23 -1.63 11.78
CA ASN A 147 11.51 -1.65 13.21
C ASN A 147 12.92 -2.21 13.44
N THR A 148 13.59 -1.69 14.47
CA THR A 148 14.83 -2.26 15.03
C THR A 148 14.56 -2.77 16.44
N ALA A 149 15.57 -3.39 17.07
CA ALA A 149 15.45 -3.79 18.47
C ALA A 149 15.28 -2.57 19.41
N GLU A 150 15.75 -1.40 18.98
CA GLU A 150 15.76 -0.15 19.74
C GLU A 150 14.46 0.64 19.59
N GLY A 151 13.61 0.31 18.61
CA GLY A 151 12.30 0.96 18.48
C GLY A 151 11.62 0.79 17.13
N LYS A 152 10.36 1.23 17.09
CA LYS A 152 9.54 1.19 15.88
C LYS A 152 9.84 2.37 14.96
N ASN A 153 9.88 2.11 13.65
CA ASN A 153 10.00 3.13 12.60
C ASN A 153 11.20 4.09 12.75
N LEU A 154 12.25 3.70 13.48
CA LEU A 154 13.44 4.54 13.67
C LEU A 154 14.34 4.57 12.43
N VAL A 155 14.27 3.52 11.61
CA VAL A 155 15.03 3.41 10.35
C VAL A 155 14.03 3.42 9.20
N GLY A 156 14.19 4.38 8.30
CA GLY A 156 13.24 4.60 7.22
C GLY A 156 13.70 5.64 6.20
N ALA A 157 12.81 5.95 5.27
CA ALA A 157 13.01 6.95 4.24
C ALA A 157 11.68 7.67 3.93
N PHE A 158 11.80 8.90 3.44
CA PHE A 158 10.71 9.57 2.73
C PHE A 158 10.80 9.18 1.25
N TRP A 159 9.86 8.37 0.78
CA TRP A 159 9.79 7.87 -0.58
C TRP A 159 8.34 7.90 -1.05
N ALA A 160 8.00 8.93 -1.84
CA ALA A 160 6.65 9.09 -2.35
C ALA A 160 6.35 7.98 -3.39
N PRO A 161 5.18 7.32 -3.31
CA PRO A 161 4.76 6.40 -4.35
C PRO A 161 4.42 7.18 -5.63
N ARG A 162 4.43 6.48 -6.77
CA ARG A 162 3.91 7.00 -8.03
C ARG A 162 2.38 7.12 -8.01
N ALA A 163 1.72 6.20 -7.31
CA ALA A 163 0.28 6.22 -7.09
C ALA A 163 -0.08 5.38 -5.84
N VAL A 164 -1.26 5.65 -5.30
CA VAL A 164 -1.91 4.79 -4.30
C VAL A 164 -3.27 4.33 -4.81
N ILE A 165 -3.56 3.04 -4.69
CA ILE A 165 -4.80 2.43 -5.16
C ILE A 165 -5.57 1.89 -3.95
N CYS A 166 -6.60 2.61 -3.53
CA CYS A 166 -7.52 2.24 -2.47
C CYS A 166 -8.77 1.57 -3.08
N ASP A 167 -8.67 0.27 -3.35
CA ASP A 167 -9.82 -0.51 -3.80
C ASP A 167 -10.69 -0.91 -2.61
N LEU A 168 -11.90 -0.36 -2.55
CA LEU A 168 -12.82 -0.58 -1.44
C LEU A 168 -13.34 -2.03 -1.39
N ASP A 169 -13.34 -2.76 -2.51
CA ASP A 169 -13.78 -4.16 -2.54
C ASP A 169 -12.87 -5.09 -1.71
N LEU A 170 -11.65 -4.64 -1.39
CA LEU A 170 -10.72 -5.37 -0.54
C LEU A 170 -11.13 -5.33 0.93
N LEU A 171 -11.89 -4.31 1.34
CA LEU A 171 -12.31 -4.12 2.73
C LEU A 171 -13.42 -5.09 3.15
N HIS A 172 -14.20 -5.65 2.22
CA HIS A 172 -15.23 -6.66 2.51
C HIS A 172 -14.71 -7.91 3.21
N THR A 173 -13.39 -8.17 3.14
CA THR A 173 -12.74 -9.31 3.81
C THR A 173 -11.98 -8.91 5.08
N LEU A 174 -11.95 -7.62 5.41
CA LEU A 174 -11.25 -7.08 6.56
C LEU A 174 -12.03 -7.42 7.84
N PRO A 175 -11.39 -7.94 8.90
CA PRO A 175 -12.07 -8.15 10.17
C PRO A 175 -12.66 -6.84 10.70
N LYS A 176 -13.90 -6.88 11.20
CA LYS A 176 -14.60 -5.68 11.73
C LYS A 176 -13.76 -4.89 12.74
N ASN A 177 -13.01 -5.57 13.61
CA ASN A 177 -12.15 -4.91 14.59
C ASN A 177 -11.01 -4.11 13.95
N GLU A 178 -10.45 -4.60 12.84
CA GLU A 178 -9.41 -3.89 12.07
C GLU A 178 -10.00 -2.68 11.33
N ALA A 179 -11.21 -2.82 10.78
CA ALA A 179 -11.93 -1.71 10.17
C ALA A 179 -12.18 -0.60 11.21
N VAL A 180 -12.79 -0.93 12.36
CA VAL A 180 -13.08 0.01 13.45
C VAL A 180 -11.79 0.65 13.98
N ALA A 181 -10.71 -0.12 14.13
CA ALA A 181 -9.41 0.44 14.54
C ALA A 181 -8.90 1.49 13.53
N GLY A 182 -9.06 1.25 12.22
CA GLY A 182 -8.73 2.24 11.20
C GLY A 182 -9.62 3.48 11.23
N PHE A 183 -10.91 3.32 11.53
CA PHE A 183 -11.83 4.46 11.69
C PHE A 183 -11.48 5.39 12.85
N ALA A 184 -10.70 4.94 13.83
CA ALA A 184 -10.18 5.84 14.86
C ALA A 184 -9.34 6.98 14.26
N GLU A 185 -8.58 6.71 13.19
CA GLU A 185 -7.81 7.73 12.47
C GLU A 185 -8.70 8.66 11.61
N VAL A 186 -9.84 8.16 11.12
CA VAL A 186 -10.86 8.97 10.46
C VAL A 186 -11.51 9.94 11.46
N VAL A 187 -11.88 9.44 12.65
CA VAL A 187 -12.39 10.25 13.76
C VAL A 187 -11.36 11.32 14.18
N LYS A 188 -10.07 10.94 14.26
CA LYS A 188 -8.98 11.90 14.53
C LYS A 188 -8.99 13.04 13.53
N ALA A 189 -9.11 12.75 12.22
CA ALA A 189 -9.21 13.77 11.18
C ALA A 189 -10.43 14.70 11.38
N GLY A 190 -11.54 14.15 11.86
CA GLY A 190 -12.72 14.92 12.25
C GLY A 190 -12.44 15.93 13.37
N PHE A 191 -11.75 15.52 14.42
CA PHE A 191 -11.39 16.39 15.54
C PHE A 191 -10.39 17.50 15.18
N ILE A 192 -9.42 17.20 14.30
CA ILE A 192 -8.30 18.13 14.06
C ILE A 192 -8.50 19.03 12.83
N TRP A 193 -9.41 18.69 11.91
CA TRP A 193 -9.49 19.39 10.62
C TRP A 193 -10.88 19.51 9.99
N HIS A 194 -11.69 18.43 9.98
CA HIS A 194 -13.00 18.42 9.30
C HIS A 194 -14.12 17.87 10.19
N PRO A 195 -14.74 18.71 11.05
CA PRO A 195 -15.79 18.28 11.99
C PRO A 195 -16.99 17.60 11.34
N GLN A 196 -17.28 17.85 10.05
CA GLN A 196 -18.35 17.17 9.31
C GLN A 196 -18.15 15.64 9.22
N ILE A 197 -16.92 15.16 9.37
CA ILE A 197 -16.64 13.73 9.52
C ILE A 197 -17.27 13.19 10.81
N LEU A 198 -17.20 13.96 11.90
CA LEU A 198 -17.81 13.59 13.18
C LEU A 198 -19.32 13.58 13.05
N ASP A 199 -19.91 14.60 12.43
CA ASP A 199 -21.36 14.66 12.18
C ASP A 199 -21.85 13.41 11.42
N ALA A 200 -21.10 12.98 10.39
CA ALA A 200 -21.43 11.79 9.61
C ALA A 200 -21.32 10.49 10.42
N ILE A 201 -20.29 10.37 11.27
CA ILE A 201 -20.09 9.19 12.13
C ILE A 201 -21.15 9.14 13.25
N GLU A 202 -21.48 10.28 13.87
CA GLU A 202 -22.48 10.36 14.94
C GLU A 202 -23.91 10.12 14.43
N ALA A 203 -24.20 10.50 13.18
CA ALA A 203 -25.50 10.26 12.56
C ALA A 203 -25.82 8.77 12.42
N ASP A 204 -24.83 7.94 12.07
CA ASP A 204 -24.97 6.48 11.98
C ASP A 204 -23.62 5.76 12.14
N PRO A 205 -23.20 5.43 13.38
CA PRO A 205 -21.90 4.80 13.64
C PRO A 205 -21.77 3.39 13.04
N GLU A 206 -22.89 2.66 12.91
CA GLU A 206 -22.88 1.32 12.33
C GLU A 206 -22.66 1.39 10.83
N ALA A 207 -23.41 2.25 10.12
CA ALA A 207 -23.21 2.47 8.69
C ALA A 207 -21.83 3.08 8.39
N ALA A 208 -21.34 3.98 9.25
CA ALA A 208 -20.02 4.61 9.07
C ALA A 208 -18.86 3.61 9.14
N THR A 209 -19.05 2.45 9.78
CA THR A 209 -18.00 1.42 9.94
C THR A 209 -18.28 0.14 9.14
N ASP A 210 -19.29 0.16 8.28
CA ASP A 210 -19.67 -0.94 7.37
C ASP A 210 -18.81 -0.87 6.10
N VAL A 211 -17.85 -1.80 5.97
CA VAL A 211 -16.83 -1.84 4.89
C VAL A 211 -16.69 -3.21 4.26
#